data_AF-A0A6B3E0W7-F1
#
_entry.id   AF-A0A6B3E0W7-F1
#
_cell.length_a   1.000
_cell.length_b   1.000
_cell.length_c   1.000
_cell.angle_alpha   90.00
_cell.angle_beta   90.00
_cell.angle_gamma   90.00
#
_symmetry.space_group_name_H-M   'P 1'
#
loop_
_entity.id
_entity.type
_entity.pdbx_description
1 polymer ?
#
loop_
_entity_poly.entity_id
_entity_poly.type
_entity_poly.pdbx_seq_one_letter_code
_entity_poly.pdbx_strand_id
1 'polypeptide(L)' 'MSEDSRTTSRPLFLERRPIEGTCPRCGAEQLCGYPVNSEGGWFDVVKCQYCLLSVSRERGPRLGPIRLLTDQL' A
#
# COMPACT_ATOMS: atom_id res chain seq x y z
N MET A 1 33.31 4.78 -15.47
CA MET A 1 31.97 4.75 -14.84
C MET A 1 31.58 3.28 -14.75
N SER A 2 31.82 2.63 -13.61
CA SER A 2 31.54 1.20 -13.47
C SER A 2 30.07 1.00 -13.11
N GLU A 3 29.33 0.34 -13.98
CA GLU A 3 27.97 -0.12 -13.73
C GLU A 3 27.96 -1.24 -12.69
N ASP A 4 27.18 -1.03 -11.64
CA ASP A 4 27.08 -1.91 -10.48
C ASP A 4 26.15 -3.10 -10.78
N SER A 5 26.75 -4.21 -11.22
CA SER A 5 26.10 -5.43 -11.72
C SER A 5 25.51 -6.34 -10.62
N ARG A 6 24.92 -5.78 -9.56
CA ARG A 6 24.46 -6.54 -8.37
C ARG A 6 22.96 -6.83 -8.28
N THR A 7 22.13 -6.24 -9.14
CA THR A 7 20.67 -6.45 -9.08
C THR A 7 20.24 -7.46 -10.12
N THR A 8 20.00 -8.70 -9.70
CA THR A 8 19.54 -9.80 -10.58
C THR A 8 18.02 -9.97 -10.63
N SER A 9 17.27 -9.21 -9.82
CA SER A 9 15.81 -9.33 -9.72
C SER A 9 15.09 -8.04 -10.07
N ARG A 10 13.88 -8.17 -10.62
CA ARG A 10 13.03 -7.01 -10.94
C ARG A 10 12.59 -6.32 -9.64
N PRO A 11 12.60 -4.98 -9.57
CA PRO A 11 12.08 -4.25 -8.42
C PRO A 11 10.61 -4.60 -8.19
N LEU A 12 10.26 -4.81 -6.93
CA LEU A 12 8.88 -5.02 -6.50
C LEU A 12 8.19 -3.67 -6.40
N PHE A 13 7.02 -3.57 -7.02
CA PHE A 13 6.16 -2.39 -6.95
C PHE A 13 4.88 -2.75 -6.21
N LEU A 14 4.47 -1.86 -5.30
CA LEU A 14 3.16 -1.95 -4.68
C LEU A 14 2.13 -1.29 -5.60
N GLU A 15 1.17 -2.06 -6.07
CA GLU A 15 0.02 -1.51 -6.77
C GLU A 15 -0.83 -0.67 -5.82
N ARG A 16 -1.20 0.54 -6.26
CA ARG A 16 -2.12 1.43 -5.56
C ARG A 16 -3.40 1.51 -6.36
N ARG A 17 -4.42 0.77 -5.92
CA ARG A 17 -5.69 0.68 -6.62
C ARG A 17 -6.43 2.03 -6.52
N PRO A 18 -6.82 2.68 -7.63
CA PRO A 18 -7.68 3.85 -7.57
C PRO A 18 -9.01 3.54 -6.88
N ILE A 19 -9.50 4.49 -6.08
CA ILE A 19 -10.80 4.40 -5.39
C ILE A 19 -11.61 5.62 -5.80
N GLU A 20 -12.86 5.40 -6.20
CA GLU A 20 -13.79 6.50 -6.51
C GLU A 20 -14.18 7.28 -5.26
N GLY A 21 -14.39 8.59 -5.42
CA GLY A 21 -14.84 9.50 -4.37
C GLY A 21 -13.89 10.67 -4.14
N THR A 22 -14.25 11.54 -3.19
CA THR A 22 -13.51 12.76 -2.87
C THR A 22 -12.93 12.68 -1.46
N CYS A 23 -11.73 13.25 -1.28
CA CYS A 23 -11.12 13.37 0.03
C CYS A 23 -11.95 14.31 0.93
N PRO A 24 -12.42 13.85 2.11
CA PRO A 24 -13.26 14.68 2.97
C PRO A 24 -12.52 15.87 3.60
N ARG A 25 -11.18 15.89 3.53
CA ARG A 25 -10.37 17.01 4.04
C ARG A 25 -10.04 18.05 2.98
N CYS A 26 -9.66 17.64 1.77
CA CYS A 26 -9.14 18.56 0.75
C CYS A 26 -9.94 18.57 -0.56
N GLY A 27 -11.02 17.80 -0.66
CA GLY A 27 -11.89 17.73 -1.84
C GLY A 27 -11.31 16.97 -3.04
N ALA A 28 -10.04 16.59 -3.00
CA ALA A 28 -9.34 15.96 -4.12
C ALA A 28 -9.86 14.53 -4.41
N GLU A 29 -9.99 14.17 -5.69
CA GLU A 29 -10.52 12.87 -6.15
C GLU A 29 -9.47 11.76 -6.24
N GLN A 30 -8.19 12.08 -6.00
CA GLN A 30 -7.10 11.11 -6.08
C GLN A 30 -7.04 10.24 -4.82
N LEU A 31 -8.01 9.36 -4.63
CA LEU A 31 -7.99 8.35 -3.59
C LEU A 31 -7.38 7.04 -4.12
N CYS A 32 -6.52 6.41 -3.33
CA CYS A 32 -5.99 5.08 -3.63
C CYS A 32 -6.04 4.16 -2.42
N GLY A 33 -6.36 2.89 -2.66
CA GLY A 33 -6.33 1.80 -1.70
C GLY A 33 -5.04 0.99 -1.82
N TYR A 34 -4.36 0.74 -0.71
CA TYR A 34 -3.16 -0.10 -0.66
C TYR A 34 -2.78 -0.48 0.79
N PRO A 35 -2.03 -1.59 0.98
CA PRO A 35 -1.50 -1.93 2.29
C PRO A 35 -0.38 -0.98 2.72
N VAL A 36 -0.31 -0.68 4.01
CA VAL A 36 0.79 0.07 4.64
C VAL A 36 1.23 -0.62 5.92
N ASN A 37 2.54 -0.62 6.16
CA ASN A 37 3.10 -0.99 7.47
C ASN A 37 3.27 0.27 8.32
N SER A 38 2.86 0.20 9.58
CA SER A 38 3.04 1.26 10.58
C SER A 38 3.29 0.63 11.95
N GLU A 39 3.49 1.44 12.99
CA GLU A 39 3.73 0.95 14.36
C GLU A 39 2.68 -0.07 14.83
N GLY A 40 1.40 0.10 14.47
CA GLY A 40 0.32 -0.83 14.81
C GLY A 40 0.26 -2.11 13.96
N GLY A 41 1.26 -2.36 13.11
CA GLY A 41 1.31 -3.43 12.14
C GLY A 41 0.82 -3.03 10.74
N TRP A 42 0.35 -4.03 10.00
CA TRP A 42 -0.18 -3.84 8.65
C TRP A 42 -1.62 -3.35 8.67
N PHE A 43 -1.93 -2.44 7.75
CA PHE A 43 -3.27 -1.93 7.52
C PHE A 43 -3.57 -1.87 6.03
N ASP A 44 -4.79 -2.23 5.65
CA ASP A 44 -5.34 -1.86 4.35
C ASP A 44 -5.97 -0.47 4.49
N VAL A 45 -5.47 0.50 3.71
CA VAL A 45 -5.87 1.90 3.84
C VAL A 45 -6.43 2.43 2.53
N VAL A 46 -7.39 3.35 2.63
CA VAL A 46 -7.71 4.28 1.54
C VAL A 46 -7.09 5.63 1.88
N LYS A 47 -6.21 6.14 1.03
CA LYS A 47 -5.48 7.39 1.23
C LYS A 47 -5.69 8.37 0.09
N CYS A 48 -5.89 9.63 0.44
CA CYS A 48 -5.77 10.73 -0.51
C CYS A 48 -4.30 10.88 -0.92
N GLN A 49 -4.04 10.81 -2.22
CA GLN A 49 -2.69 10.96 -2.78
C GLN A 49 -2.24 12.43 -2.82
N TYR A 50 -3.14 13.39 -2.63
CA TYR A 50 -2.82 14.81 -2.57
C TYR A 50 -2.44 15.26 -1.14
N CYS A 51 -3.34 15.08 -0.16
CA CYS A 51 -3.14 15.58 1.21
C CYS A 51 -2.73 14.51 2.24
N LEU A 52 -2.54 13.26 1.80
CA LEU A 52 -2.08 12.10 2.60
C LEU A 52 -3.01 11.66 3.75
N LEU A 53 -4.22 12.23 3.86
CA LEU A 53 -5.24 11.77 4.79
C LEU A 53 -5.55 10.29 4.52
N SER A 54 -5.58 9.49 5.58
CA SER A 54 -6.17 8.14 5.52
C SER A 54 -7.67 8.29 5.72
N VAL A 55 -8.45 8.06 4.67
CA VAL A 55 -9.92 8.11 4.70
C VAL A 55 -10.48 6.91 5.45
N SER A 56 -9.84 5.75 5.30
CA SER A 56 -10.12 4.55 6.10
C SER A 56 -8.82 3.82 6.46
N ARG A 57 -8.87 3.03 7.53
CA ARG A 57 -7.79 2.15 7.97
C ARG A 57 -8.38 0.88 8.59
N GLU A 58 -8.15 -0.25 7.95
CA GLU A 58 -8.57 -1.57 8.44
C GLU A 58 -7.34 -2.40 8.77
N ARG A 59 -7.39 -3.21 9.83
CA ARG A 59 -6.26 -4.06 10.21
C ARG A 59 -6.04 -5.11 9.12
N GLY A 60 -4.84 -5.10 8.55
CA GLY A 60 -4.43 -6.08 7.54
C GLY A 60 -3.90 -7.38 8.18
N PRO A 61 -3.50 -8.35 7.34
CA PRO A 61 -2.85 -9.57 7.80
C PRO A 61 -1.55 -9.31 8.56
N ARG A 62 -1.22 -10.16 9.54
CA ARG A 62 -0.01 -10.01 10.37
C ARG A 62 1.29 -9.93 9.57
N LEU A 63 1.35 -10.64 8.44
CA LEU A 63 2.50 -10.68 7.54
C LEU A 63 2.30 -9.86 6.26
N GLY A 64 1.30 -8.96 6.25
CA GLY A 64 1.04 -8.06 5.13
C GLY A 64 0.78 -8.79 3.81
N PRO A 65 1.59 -8.55 2.76
CA PRO A 65 1.42 -9.20 1.46
C PRO A 65 1.92 -10.65 1.43
N ILE A 66 2.64 -11.11 2.46
CA ILE A 66 3.12 -12.49 2.51
C ILE A 66 1.93 -13.40 2.88
N ARG A 67 1.69 -14.41 2.05
CA ARG A 67 0.75 -15.51 2.32
C ARG A 67 1.58 -16.76 2.59
N LEU A 68 1.36 -17.40 3.73
CA LEU A 68 2.05 -18.67 4.01
C LEU A 68 1.37 -19.77 3.19
N LEU A 69 2.15 -20.75 2.73
CA LEU A 69 1.60 -21.93 2.06
C LEU A 69 0.64 -22.70 2.96
N THR A 70 0.88 -22.67 4.27
CA THR A 70 0.00 -23.26 5.29
C THR A 70 -1.35 -22.56 5.42
N ASP A 71 -1.47 -21.30 4.98
CA ASP A 71 -2.74 -20.56 5.00
C ASP A 71 -3.68 -20.98 3.84
N GLN A 72 -3.22 -21.84 2.94
CA GLN A 72 -3.95 -22.31 1.75
C GLN A 72 -4.47 -23.75 1.87
N LEU A 73 -4.23 -24.41 3.00
CA LEU A 73 -4.70 -25.78 3.30
C LEU A 73 -6.11 -25.79 3.88
#